data_AF-A0A1G6RTF3-F1
#
_entry.id   AF-A0A1G6RTF3-F1
#
_cell.length_a   1.000
_cell.length_b   1.000
_cell.length_c   1.000
_cell.angle_alpha   90.00
_cell.angle_beta   90.00
_cell.angle_gamma   90.00
#
_symmetry.space_group_name_H-M   'P 1'
#
loop_
_entity.id
_entity.type
_entity.pdbx_description
1 polymer ?
#
loop_
_entity_poly.entity_id
_entity_poly.type
_entity_poly.pdbx_seq_one_letter_code
_entity_poly.pdbx_strand_id
1 'polypeptide(L)'
;MRRVLLLIALFLSACDSPAPTSAPVPLSQAPGGAALSPASAQAAFSTVSANLRPVAVNECQRRTSGMRCDFRIEVDPNPRAPVNAYQTVDREGRPVIIFTRAMIDSVRNADELAFVMAHEAAHHIRGHLARQQANATAGAIVFAGLAGLTGGNASAIDAATQIGAMVGARTYSKDYELEADELGTLITYRAGYNPLVGAHFFSRIPDPGDRFLGTHPPNAARIQVVQRTAANLGLVQ
;
A
#
# COMPACT_ATOMS: atom_id res chain seq x y z
N MET A 1 -63.37 -0.91 -35.53
CA MET A 1 -61.98 -1.31 -35.81
C MET A 1 -61.13 -1.09 -34.55
N ARG A 2 -60.77 -2.15 -33.82
CA ARG A 2 -59.86 -2.05 -32.67
C ARG A 2 -58.99 -3.30 -32.68
N ARG A 3 -57.74 -3.14 -33.13
CA ARG A 3 -56.72 -4.19 -33.20
C ARG A 3 -56.12 -4.33 -31.80
N VAL A 4 -56.22 -5.51 -31.20
CA VAL A 4 -55.48 -5.86 -29.98
C VAL A 4 -54.20 -6.56 -30.44
N LEU A 5 -53.06 -5.89 -30.28
CA LEU A 5 -51.74 -6.48 -30.51
C LEU A 5 -51.41 -7.42 -29.33
N LEU A 6 -51.14 -8.69 -29.63
CA LEU A 6 -50.42 -9.58 -28.71
C LEU A 6 -48.95 -9.17 -28.66
N LEU A 7 -48.48 -8.75 -27.49
CA LEU A 7 -47.05 -8.61 -27.18
C LEU A 7 -46.53 -9.97 -26.70
N ILE A 8 -45.73 -10.63 -27.54
CA ILE A 8 -44.95 -11.82 -27.18
C ILE A 8 -43.73 -11.33 -26.39
N ALA A 9 -43.66 -11.66 -25.10
CA ALA A 9 -42.47 -11.45 -24.28
C ALA A 9 -41.45 -12.56 -24.59
N LEU A 10 -40.37 -12.23 -25.30
CA LEU A 10 -39.19 -13.08 -25.42
C LEU A 10 -38.44 -13.06 -24.07
N PHE A 11 -38.40 -14.20 -23.37
CA PHE A 11 -37.47 -14.43 -22.28
C PHE A 11 -36.12 -14.83 -22.85
N LEU A 12 -35.16 -13.90 -22.87
CA LEU A 12 -33.75 -14.21 -23.10
C LEU A 12 -33.16 -14.75 -21.79
N SER A 13 -33.01 -16.08 -21.71
CA SER A 13 -32.22 -16.74 -20.68
C SER A 13 -30.74 -16.47 -20.95
N ALA A 14 -30.13 -15.53 -20.21
CA ALA A 14 -28.69 -15.38 -20.16
C ALA A 14 -28.10 -16.51 -19.33
N CYS A 15 -27.34 -17.41 -19.96
CA CYS A 15 -26.50 -18.38 -19.25
C CYS A 15 -25.33 -17.63 -18.62
N ASP A 16 -25.46 -17.31 -17.33
CA ASP A 16 -24.37 -16.78 -16.52
C ASP A 16 -23.39 -17.93 -16.24
N SER A 17 -22.27 -17.96 -16.96
CA SER A 17 -21.21 -18.92 -16.68
C SER A 17 -20.37 -18.36 -15.53
N PRO A 18 -20.25 -19.05 -14.38
CA PRO A 18 -19.41 -18.58 -13.30
C PRO A 18 -17.97 -18.49 -13.82
N ALA A 19 -17.35 -17.32 -13.66
CA ALA A 19 -15.94 -17.13 -13.96
C ALA A 19 -15.10 -18.20 -13.24
N PRO A 20 -14.09 -18.80 -13.88
CA PRO A 20 -13.24 -19.77 -13.23
C PRO A 20 -12.54 -19.09 -12.04
N THR A 21 -12.88 -19.53 -10.83
CA THR A 21 -12.18 -19.20 -9.61
C THR A 21 -10.82 -19.89 -9.67
N SER A 22 -9.82 -19.20 -10.22
CA SER A 22 -8.42 -19.62 -10.08
C SER A 22 -8.09 -19.62 -8.59
N ALA A 23 -7.82 -20.81 -8.04
CA ALA A 23 -7.31 -20.94 -6.69
C ALA A 23 -6.04 -20.09 -6.54
N PRO A 24 -5.77 -19.49 -5.37
CA PRO A 24 -4.52 -18.79 -5.13
C PRO A 24 -3.37 -19.75 -5.41
N VAL A 25 -2.48 -19.39 -6.34
CA VAL A 25 -1.22 -20.11 -6.53
C VAL A 25 -0.50 -20.04 -5.19
N PRO A 26 -0.16 -21.17 -4.54
CA PRO A 26 0.64 -21.14 -3.33
C PRO A 26 1.93 -20.41 -3.67
N LEU A 27 2.28 -19.37 -2.91
CA LEU A 27 3.63 -18.82 -3.00
C LEU A 27 4.57 -20.01 -2.75
N SER A 28 5.34 -20.41 -3.77
CA SER A 28 6.35 -21.46 -3.63
C SER A 28 7.16 -21.12 -2.38
N GLN A 29 7.31 -22.08 -1.46
CA GLN A 29 8.02 -21.85 -0.21
C GLN A 29 9.41 -21.28 -0.53
N ALA A 30 9.62 -19.98 -0.31
CA ALA A 30 10.96 -19.44 -0.31
C ALA A 30 11.79 -20.27 0.68
N PRO A 31 13.06 -20.58 0.37
CA PRO A 31 13.91 -21.28 1.32
C PRO A 31 13.83 -20.52 2.63
N GLY A 32 13.43 -21.20 3.70
CA GLY A 32 13.39 -20.65 5.05
C GLY A 32 14.82 -20.37 5.51
N GLY A 33 15.44 -19.33 4.95
CA GLY A 33 16.75 -18.86 5.35
C GLY A 33 16.67 -18.29 6.76
N ALA A 34 17.70 -18.57 7.56
CA ALA A 34 17.91 -17.86 8.82
C ALA A 34 17.95 -16.34 8.57
N ALA A 35 17.60 -15.56 9.59
CA ALA A 35 17.75 -14.10 9.51
C ALA A 35 19.20 -13.73 9.15
N LEU A 36 19.37 -12.69 8.35
CA LEU A 36 20.69 -12.19 7.99
C LEU A 36 21.41 -11.71 9.26
N SER A 37 22.75 -11.83 9.29
CA SER A 37 23.52 -11.12 10.31
C SER A 37 23.32 -9.61 10.15
N PRO A 38 23.42 -8.79 11.22
CA PRO A 38 23.25 -7.34 11.10
C PRO A 38 24.18 -6.69 10.06
N ALA A 39 25.43 -7.19 9.95
CA ALA A 39 26.37 -6.72 8.93
C ALA A 39 25.91 -7.07 7.50
N SER A 40 25.41 -8.30 7.30
CA SER A 40 24.85 -8.74 6.02
C SER A 40 23.58 -7.98 5.65
N ALA A 41 22.72 -7.69 6.62
CA ALA A 41 21.49 -6.93 6.43
C ALA A 41 21.77 -5.48 6.03
N GLN A 42 22.73 -4.83 6.70
CA GLN A 42 23.17 -3.48 6.34
C GLN A 42 23.82 -3.41 4.95
N ALA A 43 24.62 -4.41 4.58
CA ALA A 43 25.19 -4.51 3.23
C ALA A 43 24.09 -4.69 2.17
N ALA A 44 23.14 -5.59 2.41
CA ALA A 44 21.97 -5.79 1.56
C ALA A 44 21.15 -4.50 1.42
N PHE A 45 20.95 -3.74 2.51
CA PHE A 45 20.26 -2.45 2.49
C PHE A 45 20.94 -1.45 1.56
N SER A 46 22.26 -1.32 1.63
CA SER A 46 23.02 -0.42 0.74
C SER A 46 22.85 -0.82 -0.73
N THR A 47 23.02 -2.10 -1.05
CA THR A 47 22.90 -2.61 -2.42
C THR A 47 21.47 -2.47 -2.97
N VAL A 48 20.46 -2.85 -2.18
CA VAL A 48 19.06 -2.74 -2.57
C VAL A 48 18.67 -1.28 -2.78
N SER A 49 19.07 -0.38 -1.88
CA SER A 49 18.83 1.07 -2.03
C SER A 49 19.44 1.61 -3.32
N ALA A 50 20.68 1.23 -3.64
CA ALA A 50 21.37 1.69 -4.84
C ALA A 50 20.68 1.22 -6.13
N ASN A 51 20.18 -0.02 -6.16
CA ASN A 51 19.53 -0.62 -7.32
C ASN A 51 18.08 -0.13 -7.51
N LEU A 52 17.33 -0.01 -6.41
CA LEU A 52 15.90 0.29 -6.45
C LEU A 52 15.62 1.79 -6.66
N ARG A 53 16.43 2.67 -6.05
CA ARG A 53 16.25 4.12 -6.14
C ARG A 53 16.09 4.64 -7.58
N PRO A 54 16.96 4.34 -8.57
CA PRO A 54 16.79 4.85 -9.93
C PRO A 54 15.49 4.34 -10.60
N VAL A 55 15.04 3.13 -10.27
CA VAL A 55 13.77 2.57 -10.77
C VAL A 55 12.58 3.31 -10.17
N ALA A 56 12.57 3.55 -8.86
CA ALA A 56 11.53 4.33 -8.19
C ALA A 56 11.47 5.79 -8.71
N VAL A 57 12.63 6.42 -8.92
CA VAL A 57 12.73 7.77 -9.53
C VAL A 57 12.09 7.77 -10.92
N ASN A 58 12.48 6.83 -11.79
CA ASN A 58 11.94 6.74 -13.14
C ASN A 58 10.42 6.52 -13.14
N GLU A 59 9.94 5.64 -12.26
CA GLU A 59 8.52 5.34 -12.17
C GLU A 59 7.71 6.53 -11.64
N CYS A 60 8.24 7.25 -10.65
CA CYS A 60 7.66 8.50 -10.15
C CYS A 60 7.54 9.54 -11.27
N GLN A 61 8.62 9.77 -12.02
CA GLN A 61 8.65 10.73 -13.12
C GLN A 61 7.70 10.36 -14.26
N ARG A 62 7.52 9.07 -14.53
CA ARG A 62 6.58 8.60 -15.55
C ARG A 62 5.11 8.78 -15.16
N ARG A 63 4.80 8.69 -13.86
CA ARG A 63 3.41 8.64 -13.37
C ARG A 63 2.89 9.98 -12.86
N THR A 64 3.79 10.90 -12.55
CA THR A 64 3.42 12.14 -11.85
C THR A 64 3.93 13.36 -12.60
N SER A 65 3.17 14.45 -12.50
CA SER A 65 3.56 15.77 -12.98
C SER A 65 3.56 16.74 -11.81
N GLY A 66 4.68 17.40 -11.55
CA GLY A 66 4.82 18.39 -10.46
C GLY A 66 5.16 17.82 -9.08
N MET A 67 5.33 16.50 -8.96
CA MET A 67 5.84 15.87 -7.73
C MET A 67 7.37 15.75 -7.78
N ARG A 68 8.03 15.98 -6.65
CA ARG A 68 9.47 15.69 -6.51
C ARG A 68 9.68 14.17 -6.48
N CYS A 69 10.62 13.69 -7.27
CA CYS A 69 10.91 12.25 -7.42
C CYS A 69 12.32 11.87 -6.97
N ASP A 70 13.11 12.80 -6.45
CA ASP A 70 14.46 12.59 -5.96
C ASP A 70 14.47 11.93 -4.56
N PHE A 71 14.12 10.65 -4.52
CA PHE A 71 14.07 9.85 -3.28
C PHE A 71 15.39 9.84 -2.51
N ARG A 72 15.29 10.14 -1.21
CA ARG A 72 16.28 9.80 -0.19
C ARG A 72 15.84 8.52 0.51
N ILE A 73 16.78 7.60 0.74
CA ILE A 73 16.54 6.34 1.44
C ILE A 73 17.50 6.30 2.63
N GLU A 74 16.95 6.25 3.84
CA GLU A 74 17.68 6.52 5.06
C GLU A 74 17.39 5.49 6.14
N VAL A 75 18.34 5.39 7.08
CA VAL A 75 18.17 4.59 8.29
C VAL A 75 17.79 5.54 9.43
N ASP A 76 16.77 5.19 10.19
CA ASP A 76 16.37 5.93 11.39
C ASP A 76 17.57 6.09 12.33
N PRO A 77 17.92 7.33 12.72
CA PRO A 77 19.05 7.57 13.61
C PRO A 77 18.84 6.97 15.01
N ASN A 78 17.61 6.73 15.45
CA ASN A 78 17.30 6.11 16.73
C ASN A 78 17.58 4.59 16.67
N PRO A 79 18.63 4.09 17.36
CA PRO A 79 18.98 2.67 17.33
C PRO A 79 17.96 1.78 18.06
N ARG A 80 17.03 2.38 18.82
CA ARG A 80 15.97 1.67 19.56
C ARG A 80 14.58 1.82 18.92
N ALA A 81 14.50 2.38 17.72
CA ALA A 81 13.24 2.46 17.02
C ALA A 81 12.68 1.04 16.77
N PRO A 82 11.37 0.81 16.97
CA PRO A 82 10.74 -0.48 16.72
C PRO A 82 10.82 -0.85 15.23
N VAL A 83 10.51 -2.10 14.88
CA VAL A 83 10.43 -2.55 13.47
C VAL A 83 9.45 -1.67 12.71
N ASN A 84 9.95 -0.85 11.78
CA ASN A 84 9.13 -0.02 10.91
C ASN A 84 9.88 0.41 9.64
N ALA A 85 9.13 0.64 8.57
CA ALA A 85 9.55 1.43 7.41
C ALA A 85 8.43 2.42 7.09
N TYR A 86 8.76 3.61 6.62
CA TYR A 86 7.75 4.60 6.28
C TYR A 86 8.24 5.63 5.29
N GLN A 87 7.30 6.15 4.51
CA GLN A 87 7.48 7.30 3.64
C GLN A 87 7.14 8.61 4.34
N THR A 88 7.94 9.64 4.07
CA THR A 88 7.67 11.04 4.44
C THR A 88 8.27 12.00 3.40
N VAL A 89 8.20 13.30 3.66
CA VAL A 89 8.88 14.34 2.89
C VAL A 89 9.74 15.21 3.81
N ASP A 90 10.86 15.71 3.29
CA ASP A 90 11.64 16.72 4.00
C ASP A 90 11.01 18.12 3.89
N ARG A 91 11.69 19.12 4.49
CA ARG A 91 11.21 20.51 4.50
C ARG A 91 11.12 21.14 3.12
N GLU A 92 11.87 20.61 2.15
CA GLU A 92 11.87 21.05 0.76
C GLU A 92 10.89 20.26 -0.11
N GLY A 93 10.14 19.33 0.50
CA GLY A 93 9.16 18.46 -0.16
C GLY A 93 9.78 17.28 -0.91
N ARG A 94 11.06 16.96 -0.68
CA ARG A 94 11.70 15.78 -1.29
C ARG A 94 11.23 14.51 -0.59
N PRO A 95 10.92 13.43 -1.33
CA PRO A 95 10.53 12.17 -0.72
C PRO A 95 11.67 11.53 0.06
N VAL A 96 11.38 11.11 1.29
CA VAL A 96 12.29 10.38 2.16
C VAL A 96 11.62 9.06 2.56
N ILE A 97 12.31 7.95 2.32
CA ILE A 97 11.93 6.62 2.79
C ILE A 97 12.86 6.28 3.95
N ILE A 98 12.29 5.98 5.11
CA ILE A 98 13.04 5.72 6.33
C ILE A 98 12.82 4.27 6.76
N PHE A 99 13.92 3.59 7.08
CA PHE A 99 13.92 2.25 7.66
C PHE A 99 14.51 2.28 9.06
N THR A 100 13.86 1.64 10.02
CA THR A 100 14.50 1.40 11.32
C THR A 100 15.53 0.27 11.21
N ARG A 101 16.55 0.29 12.07
CA ARG A 101 17.54 -0.81 12.11
C ARG A 101 16.86 -2.16 12.39
N ALA A 102 15.90 -2.16 13.31
CA ALA A 102 15.09 -3.34 13.61
C ALA A 102 14.32 -3.86 12.38
N MET A 103 13.86 -2.99 11.48
CA MET A 103 13.25 -3.40 10.21
C MET A 103 14.26 -4.03 9.27
N ILE A 104 15.44 -3.42 9.12
CA ILE A 104 16.53 -3.95 8.29
C ILE A 104 16.99 -5.32 8.80
N ASP A 105 17.06 -5.52 10.11
CA ASP A 105 17.44 -6.80 10.72
C ASP A 105 16.32 -7.85 10.63
N SER A 106 15.07 -7.45 10.36
CA SER A 106 13.92 -8.35 10.28
C SER A 106 13.71 -9.02 8.91
N VAL A 107 14.32 -8.48 7.85
CA VAL A 107 14.26 -9.05 6.50
C VAL A 107 15.22 -10.23 6.34
N ARG A 108 14.82 -11.23 5.56
CA ARG A 108 15.58 -12.49 5.38
C ARG A 108 16.38 -12.55 4.10
N ASN A 109 16.06 -11.69 3.13
CA ASN A 109 16.74 -11.65 1.84
C ASN A 109 16.55 -10.27 1.18
N ALA A 110 17.25 -10.06 0.07
CA ALA A 110 17.20 -8.81 -0.68
C ALA A 110 15.83 -8.55 -1.34
N ASP A 111 15.08 -9.60 -1.71
CA ASP A 111 13.76 -9.47 -2.33
C ASP A 111 12.72 -8.90 -1.35
N GLU A 112 12.71 -9.36 -0.10
CA GLU A 112 11.85 -8.81 0.96
C GLU A 112 12.19 -7.34 1.22
N LEU A 113 13.48 -7.01 1.29
CA LEU A 113 13.91 -5.63 1.50
C LEU A 113 13.53 -4.72 0.33
N ALA A 114 13.73 -5.19 -0.90
CA ALA A 114 13.37 -4.49 -2.11
C ALA A 114 11.85 -4.30 -2.20
N PHE A 115 11.06 -5.28 -1.77
CA PHE A 115 9.61 -5.19 -1.78
C PHE A 115 9.08 -4.14 -0.79
N VAL A 116 9.56 -4.13 0.46
CA VAL A 116 9.17 -3.10 1.44
C VAL A 116 9.61 -1.71 0.97
N MET A 117 10.81 -1.57 0.42
CA MET A 117 11.30 -0.29 -0.06
C MET A 117 10.51 0.23 -1.28
N ALA A 118 10.15 -0.67 -2.19
CA ALA A 118 9.27 -0.35 -3.31
C ALA A 118 7.87 0.05 -2.86
N HIS A 119 7.34 -0.59 -1.82
CA HIS A 119 6.06 -0.26 -1.20
C HIS A 119 6.07 1.18 -0.64
N GLU A 120 7.10 1.56 0.12
CA GLU A 120 7.24 2.94 0.60
C GLU A 120 7.40 3.96 -0.54
N ALA A 121 8.14 3.61 -1.60
CA ALA A 121 8.23 4.45 -2.79
C ALA A 121 6.85 4.62 -3.47
N ALA A 122 6.05 3.55 -3.52
CA ALA A 122 4.72 3.57 -4.10
C ALA A 122 3.76 4.49 -3.33
N HIS A 123 3.85 4.57 -1.99
CA HIS A 123 3.08 5.54 -1.20
C HIS A 123 3.30 6.97 -1.66
N HIS A 124 4.55 7.35 -1.92
CA HIS A 124 4.88 8.67 -2.45
C HIS A 124 4.31 8.86 -3.85
N ILE A 125 4.56 7.92 -4.77
CA ILE A 125 4.16 8.01 -6.18
C ILE A 125 2.63 8.11 -6.33
N ARG A 126 1.88 7.44 -5.47
CA ARG A 126 0.41 7.48 -5.43
C ARG A 126 -0.15 8.67 -4.64
N GLY A 127 0.72 9.50 -4.05
CA GLY A 127 0.35 10.69 -3.30
C GLY A 127 -0.46 10.39 -2.03
N HIS A 128 -0.24 9.21 -1.41
CA HIS A 128 -1.07 8.76 -0.28
C HIS A 128 -1.04 9.72 0.92
N LEU A 129 0.11 10.32 1.23
CA LEU A 129 0.21 11.31 2.31
C LEU A 129 -0.71 12.52 2.06
N ALA A 130 -0.68 13.09 0.85
CA ALA A 130 -1.49 14.24 0.48
C ALA A 130 -3.00 13.88 0.42
N ARG A 131 -3.33 12.72 -0.15
CA ARG A 131 -4.72 12.22 -0.20
C ARG A 131 -5.26 11.92 1.20
N GLN A 132 -4.45 11.35 2.08
CA GLN A 132 -4.83 11.10 3.47
C GLN A 132 -5.09 12.41 4.22
N GLN A 133 -4.23 13.41 4.06
CA GLN A 133 -4.44 14.74 4.65
C GLN A 133 -5.71 15.39 4.12
N ALA A 134 -5.98 15.31 2.81
CA ALA A 134 -7.20 15.83 2.21
C ALA A 134 -8.45 15.15 2.79
N ASN A 135 -8.42 13.82 2.95
CA ASN A 135 -9.52 13.08 3.55
C ASN A 135 -9.73 13.45 5.03
N ALA A 136 -8.65 13.66 5.79
CA ALA A 136 -8.73 14.14 7.17
C ALA A 136 -9.40 15.52 7.22
N THR A 137 -8.97 16.46 6.38
CA THR A 137 -9.58 17.79 6.30
C THR A 137 -11.05 17.72 5.91
N ALA A 138 -11.42 16.90 4.93
CA ALA A 138 -12.82 16.71 4.53
C ALA A 138 -13.66 16.14 5.67
N GLY A 139 -13.16 15.10 6.36
CA GLY A 139 -13.84 14.51 7.50
C GLY A 139 -14.03 15.50 8.65
N ALA A 140 -13.01 16.31 8.95
CA ALA A 140 -13.08 17.38 9.94
C ALA A 140 -14.20 18.39 9.61
N ILE A 141 -14.26 18.86 8.37
CA ILE A 141 -15.28 19.82 7.91
C ILE A 141 -16.69 19.22 8.04
N VAL A 142 -16.89 17.97 7.60
CA VAL A 142 -18.19 17.29 7.67
C VAL A 142 -18.67 17.16 9.11
N PHE A 143 -17.82 16.65 10.01
CA PHE A 143 -18.21 16.43 11.40
C PHE A 143 -18.42 17.74 12.17
N ALA A 144 -17.58 18.75 11.92
CA ALA A 144 -17.78 20.09 12.48
C ALA A 144 -19.13 20.69 12.06
N GLY A 145 -19.47 20.57 10.77
CA GLY A 145 -20.75 21.02 10.22
C GLY A 145 -21.94 20.31 10.86
N LEU A 146 -21.87 18.98 11.01
CA LEU A 146 -22.92 18.20 11.68
C LEU A 146 -23.09 18.63 13.14
N ALA A 147 -22.01 18.80 13.89
CA ALA A 147 -22.07 19.25 15.28
C ALA A 147 -22.74 20.63 15.39
N GLY A 148 -22.36 21.57 14.52
CA GLY A 148 -22.98 22.90 14.44
C GLY A 148 -24.48 22.85 14.14
N LEU A 149 -24.90 22.04 13.17
CA LEU A 149 -26.32 21.86 12.81
C LEU A 149 -27.15 21.24 13.95
N THR A 150 -26.53 20.42 14.81
CA THR A 150 -27.18 19.84 15.99
C THR A 150 -27.17 20.74 17.22
N GLY A 151 -26.69 22.00 17.10
CA GLY A 151 -26.63 22.95 18.21
C GLY A 151 -25.46 22.75 19.16
N GLY A 152 -24.40 22.07 18.72
CA GLY A 152 -23.18 21.87 19.50
C GLY A 152 -22.50 23.19 19.86
N ASN A 153 -22.00 23.30 21.09
CA ASN A 153 -21.15 24.42 21.50
C ASN A 153 -19.74 24.31 20.89
N ALA A 154 -18.90 25.32 21.08
CA ALA A 154 -17.54 25.36 20.52
C ALA A 154 -16.71 24.10 20.87
N SER A 155 -16.77 23.64 22.11
CA SER A 155 -16.06 22.41 22.54
C SER A 155 -16.58 21.16 21.83
N ALA A 156 -17.88 21.04 21.61
CA ALA A 156 -18.48 19.92 20.87
C ALA A 156 -18.07 19.95 19.40
N ILE A 157 -18.00 21.14 18.77
CA ILE A 157 -17.54 21.31 17.39
C ILE A 157 -16.06 20.95 17.27
N ASP A 158 -15.21 21.37 18.21
CA ASP A 158 -13.78 21.03 18.22
C ASP A 158 -13.56 19.52 18.35
N ALA A 159 -14.30 18.87 19.26
CA ALA A 159 -14.25 17.42 19.42
C ALA A 159 -14.70 16.70 18.14
N ALA A 160 -15.80 17.15 17.52
CA ALA A 160 -16.30 16.61 16.27
C ALA A 160 -15.29 16.80 15.13
N THR A 161 -14.61 17.94 15.06
CA THR A 161 -13.56 18.23 14.08
C THR A 161 -12.42 17.20 14.19
N GLN A 162 -11.94 16.92 15.40
CA GLN A 162 -10.86 15.96 15.63
C GLN A 162 -11.29 14.52 15.28
N ILE A 163 -12.51 14.13 15.66
CA ILE A 163 -13.08 12.83 15.30
C ILE A 163 -13.21 12.71 13.78
N GLY A 164 -13.75 13.74 13.13
CA GLY A 164 -13.90 13.78 11.68
C GLY A 164 -12.56 13.65 10.96
N ALA A 165 -11.52 14.34 11.43
CA ALA A 165 -10.17 14.21 10.90
C ALA A 165 -9.65 12.78 11.01
N MET A 166 -9.80 12.15 12.18
CA MET A 166 -9.35 10.79 12.42
C MET A 166 -10.09 9.78 11.55
N VAL A 167 -11.42 9.92 11.42
CA VAL A 167 -12.25 9.06 10.56
C VAL A 167 -11.84 9.23 9.11
N GLY A 168 -11.78 10.47 8.62
CA GLY A 168 -11.41 10.78 7.24
C GLY A 168 -10.04 10.23 6.86
N ALA A 169 -9.02 10.41 7.72
CA ALA A 169 -7.68 9.87 7.51
C ALA A 169 -7.64 8.34 7.38
N ARG A 170 -8.63 7.63 7.92
CA ARG A 170 -8.70 6.15 7.95
C ARG A 170 -9.63 5.57 6.90
N THR A 171 -10.56 6.34 6.33
CA THR A 171 -11.58 5.84 5.39
C THR A 171 -11.00 5.05 4.23
N TYR A 172 -9.84 5.46 3.71
CA TYR A 172 -9.20 4.86 2.53
C TYR A 172 -7.82 4.26 2.82
N SER A 173 -7.40 4.14 4.09
CA SER A 173 -6.03 3.69 4.41
C SER A 173 -5.76 2.29 3.87
N LYS A 174 -6.74 1.38 3.95
CA LYS A 174 -6.61 0.02 3.42
C LYS A 174 -6.45 0.00 1.90
N ASP A 175 -7.18 0.83 1.17
CA ASP A 175 -7.06 0.92 -0.28
C ASP A 175 -5.68 1.44 -0.69
N TYR A 176 -5.14 2.40 0.06
CA TYR A 176 -3.80 2.95 -0.20
C TYR A 176 -2.70 1.89 -0.03
N GLU A 177 -2.84 0.98 0.92
CA GLU A 177 -1.91 -0.14 1.08
C GLU A 177 -1.96 -1.09 -0.12
N LEU A 178 -3.16 -1.39 -0.64
CA LEU A 178 -3.31 -2.24 -1.83
C LEU A 178 -2.79 -1.56 -3.10
N GLU A 179 -3.01 -0.25 -3.25
CA GLU A 179 -2.41 0.55 -4.33
C GLU A 179 -0.88 0.56 -4.25
N ALA A 180 -0.33 0.62 -3.03
CA ALA A 180 1.10 0.58 -2.78
C ALA A 180 1.69 -0.82 -3.02
N ASP A 181 0.98 -1.91 -2.69
CA ASP A 181 1.39 -3.28 -3.00
C ASP A 181 1.42 -3.55 -4.51
N GLU A 182 0.42 -3.05 -5.25
CA GLU A 182 0.37 -3.16 -6.71
C GLU A 182 1.58 -2.47 -7.36
N LEU A 183 1.79 -1.19 -7.07
CA LEU A 183 2.91 -0.43 -7.66
C LEU A 183 4.26 -0.89 -7.10
N GLY A 184 4.31 -1.27 -5.82
CA GLY A 184 5.48 -1.84 -5.17
C GLY A 184 5.94 -3.11 -5.89
N THR A 185 5.02 -4.02 -6.20
CA THR A 185 5.29 -5.24 -7.01
C THR A 185 5.98 -4.91 -8.34
N LEU A 186 5.45 -3.91 -9.05
CA LEU A 186 6.01 -3.47 -10.34
C LEU A 186 7.43 -2.91 -10.19
N ILE A 187 7.66 -2.05 -9.18
CA ILE A 187 8.96 -1.43 -8.93
C ILE A 187 9.98 -2.50 -8.50
N THR A 188 9.62 -3.41 -7.61
CA THR A 188 10.47 -4.53 -7.18
C THR A 188 10.89 -5.39 -8.37
N TYR A 189 9.95 -5.77 -9.22
CA TYR A 189 10.25 -6.54 -10.43
C TYR A 189 11.21 -5.80 -11.38
N ARG A 190 10.93 -4.52 -11.66
CA ARG A 190 11.78 -3.70 -12.55
C ARG A 190 13.17 -3.43 -11.98
N ALA A 191 13.32 -3.47 -10.65
CA ALA A 191 14.60 -3.38 -9.97
C ALA A 191 15.40 -4.70 -9.98
N GLY A 192 14.88 -5.75 -10.61
CA GLY A 192 15.54 -7.05 -10.74
C GLY A 192 15.34 -8.01 -9.56
N TYR A 193 14.41 -7.69 -8.66
CA TYR A 193 14.06 -8.53 -7.51
C TYR A 193 12.77 -9.31 -7.77
N ASN A 194 12.56 -10.41 -7.04
CA ASN A 194 11.36 -11.22 -7.15
C ASN A 194 10.28 -10.72 -6.17
N PRO A 195 9.21 -10.07 -6.62
CA PRO A 195 8.17 -9.56 -5.72
C PRO A 195 7.35 -10.66 -5.03
N LEU A 196 7.25 -11.86 -5.62
CA LEU A 196 6.57 -12.99 -4.98
C LEU A 196 7.39 -13.49 -3.78
N VAL A 197 8.72 -13.51 -3.90
CA VAL A 197 9.60 -13.81 -2.77
C VAL A 197 9.53 -12.68 -1.74
N GLY A 198 9.54 -11.43 -2.19
CA GLY A 198 9.49 -10.28 -1.30
C GLY A 198 8.20 -10.18 -0.47
N ALA A 199 7.05 -10.54 -1.06
CA ALA A 199 5.76 -10.55 -0.37
C ALA A 199 5.63 -11.63 0.71
N HIS A 200 6.56 -12.60 0.79
CA HIS A 200 6.61 -13.50 1.95
C HIS A 200 6.86 -12.75 3.26
N PHE A 201 7.37 -11.52 3.23
CA PHE A 201 7.43 -10.66 4.41
C PHE A 201 6.08 -10.58 5.13
N PHE A 202 4.97 -10.47 4.40
CA PHE A 202 3.62 -10.44 5.00
C PHE A 202 3.24 -11.73 5.72
N SER A 203 3.78 -12.87 5.30
CA SER A 203 3.52 -14.15 5.97
C SER A 203 4.26 -14.28 7.30
N ARG A 204 5.17 -13.35 7.61
CA ARG A 204 6.02 -13.38 8.81
C ARG A 204 5.66 -12.33 9.85
N ILE A 205 4.84 -11.35 9.49
CA ILE A 205 4.33 -10.34 10.42
C ILE A 205 2.92 -10.74 10.90
N PRO A 206 2.52 -10.35 12.12
CA PRO A 206 1.17 -10.57 12.59
C PRO A 206 0.16 -10.02 11.58
N ASP A 207 -0.90 -10.78 11.30
CA ASP A 207 -2.00 -10.29 10.48
C ASP A 207 -2.66 -9.11 11.21
N PRO A 208 -2.67 -7.89 10.63
CA PRO A 208 -3.34 -6.75 11.25
C PRO A 208 -4.85 -7.01 11.41
N GLY A 209 -5.44 -7.89 10.59
CA GLY A 209 -6.85 -8.23 10.59
C GLY A 209 -7.77 -7.01 10.34
N ASP A 210 -9.05 -7.16 10.67
CA ASP A 210 -10.06 -6.08 10.58
C ASP A 210 -10.25 -5.31 11.90
N ARG A 211 -9.30 -5.39 12.82
CA ARG A 211 -9.39 -4.60 14.05
C ARG A 211 -9.44 -3.12 13.66
N PHE A 212 -10.51 -2.45 14.08
CA PHE A 212 -11.02 -1.13 13.68
C PHE A 212 -10.03 0.06 13.86
N LEU A 213 -8.75 -0.22 14.07
CA LEU A 213 -7.66 0.73 14.28
C LEU A 213 -6.43 0.46 13.38
N GLY A 214 -6.44 -0.58 12.52
CA GLY A 214 -5.34 -0.89 11.60
C GLY A 214 -5.43 -0.09 10.31
N THR A 215 -4.35 0.61 9.94
CA THR A 215 -4.19 1.21 8.60
C THR A 215 -3.96 0.15 7.53
N HIS A 216 -3.50 -1.05 7.92
CA HIS A 216 -3.13 -2.14 7.01
C HIS A 216 -4.27 -3.16 6.82
N PRO A 217 -4.58 -3.57 5.57
CA PRO A 217 -5.54 -4.62 5.28
C PRO A 217 -4.99 -6.01 5.66
N PRO A 218 -5.85 -7.06 5.71
CA PRO A 218 -5.39 -8.41 6.00
C PRO A 218 -4.29 -8.86 5.06
N ASN A 219 -3.29 -9.58 5.58
CA ASN A 219 -2.11 -10.00 4.81
C ASN A 219 -2.49 -10.83 3.57
N ALA A 220 -3.57 -11.61 3.65
CA ALA A 220 -4.08 -12.38 2.51
C ALA A 220 -4.51 -11.49 1.33
N ALA A 221 -5.16 -10.35 1.58
CA ALA A 221 -5.58 -9.42 0.53
C ALA A 221 -4.37 -8.77 -0.15
N ARG A 222 -3.36 -8.39 0.64
CA ARG A 222 -2.08 -7.85 0.15
C ARG A 222 -1.36 -8.84 -0.76
N ILE A 223 -1.22 -10.10 -0.31
CA ILE A 223 -0.60 -11.17 -1.10
C ILE A 223 -1.36 -11.41 -2.41
N GLN A 224 -2.69 -11.39 -2.41
CA GLN A 224 -3.48 -11.54 -3.64
C GLN A 224 -3.22 -10.42 -4.66
N VAL A 225 -3.07 -9.17 -4.20
CA VAL A 225 -2.71 -8.05 -5.08
C VAL A 225 -1.33 -8.27 -5.70
N VAL A 226 -0.34 -8.68 -4.90
CA VAL A 226 1.00 -9.01 -5.41
C VAL A 226 0.94 -10.12 -6.46
N GLN A 227 0.24 -11.23 -6.16
CA GLN A 227 0.12 -12.36 -7.07
C GLN A 227 -0.54 -11.98 -8.40
N ARG A 228 -1.65 -11.23 -8.34
CA ARG A 228 -2.35 -10.73 -9.53
C ARG A 228 -1.44 -9.82 -10.36
N THR A 229 -0.72 -8.92 -9.69
CA THR A 229 0.18 -7.99 -10.37
C THR A 229 1.37 -8.72 -11.00
N ALA A 230 1.95 -9.70 -10.30
CA ALA A 230 3.00 -10.56 -10.82
C ALA A 230 2.54 -11.37 -12.05
N ALA A 231 1.31 -11.89 -12.03
CA ALA A 231 0.71 -12.58 -13.19
C ALA A 231 0.60 -11.65 -14.40
N ASN A 232 0.12 -10.41 -14.20
CA ASN A 232 0.05 -9.40 -15.27
C ASN A 232 1.43 -9.01 -15.83
N LEU A 233 2.50 -9.23 -15.05
CA LEU A 233 3.89 -9.02 -15.48
C LEU A 233 4.52 -10.25 -16.16
N GLY A 234 3.80 -11.37 -16.24
CA GLY A 234 4.28 -12.63 -16.80
C GLY A 234 5.24 -13.41 -15.87
N LEU A 235 5.23 -13.12 -14.57
CA LEU A 235 6.09 -13.80 -13.58
C LEU A 235 5.53 -15.15 -13.13
N VAL A 236 4.25 -15.40 -13.33
CA VAL A 236 3.57 -16.68 -13.07
C VAL A 236 2.74 -17.03 -14.31
N GLN A 237 2.88 -18.27 -14.78
CA GLN A 237 2.09 -18.86 -15.86
C GLN A 237 0.94 -19.67 -15.28
#